data_AF-A0A6N9DJC9-F1
#
_entry.id   AF-A0A6N9DJC9-F1
#
_cell.length_a   1.000
_cell.length_b   1.000
_cell.length_c   1.000
_cell.angle_alpha   90.00
_cell.angle_beta   90.00
_cell.angle_gamma   90.00
#
_symmetry.space_group_name_H-M   'P 1'
#
loop_
_entity.id
_entity.type
_entity.pdbx_description
1 polymer ?
#
loop_
_entity_poly.entity_id
_entity_poly.type
_entity_poly.pdbx_seq_one_letter_code
_entity_poly.pdbx_strand_id
1 'polypeptide(L)'
;MATKRPRIKTRERDSIIQSLKAGVVPRTGIQHIQVGRANEIKAIYKDIDRIAQGGSAFRLIIGEYGSGKTFFLNVIRSIALEKRLVAVNADLSPDRRIHASAGQARNLYSELMRNMATRTRPEGNALTAVVERFVNSAQEEAEKTGASVSSLINDRLSSLSEHVGGFDFAKVIEAYWRGHENDDDELKSNAIRWLRAEFSTKTDARKALGVGGFISDTSFYSSLKLMSLLVRQAGYEGLLVVLDEMVNLYKLNSK
;
A
#
# COMPACT_ATOMS: atom_id res chain seq x y z
N MET A 1 -3.53 -38.53 15.18
CA MET A 1 -2.62 -37.72 16.03
C MET A 1 -3.20 -36.32 16.17
N ALA A 2 -3.54 -35.89 17.39
CA ALA A 2 -4.06 -34.55 17.62
C ALA A 2 -2.94 -33.53 17.42
N THR A 3 -3.02 -32.71 16.37
CA THR A 3 -2.13 -31.58 16.15
C THR A 3 -2.31 -30.59 17.31
N LYS A 4 -1.29 -30.52 18.18
CA LYS A 4 -1.24 -29.61 19.31
C LYS A 4 -1.33 -28.18 18.76
N ARG A 5 -2.49 -27.54 18.89
CA ARG A 5 -2.70 -26.17 18.40
C ARG A 5 -1.65 -25.26 19.04
N PRO A 6 -0.93 -24.43 18.26
CA PRO A 6 0.10 -23.56 18.81
C PRO A 6 -0.52 -22.63 19.86
N ARG A 7 0.17 -22.47 20.99
CA ARG A 7 -0.30 -21.66 22.12
C ARG A 7 -0.27 -20.19 21.72
N ILE A 8 -1.44 -19.54 21.72
CA ILE A 8 -1.58 -18.11 21.43
C ILE A 8 -0.73 -17.32 22.43
N LYS A 9 0.06 -16.35 21.95
CA LYS A 9 0.88 -15.51 22.82
C LYS A 9 -0.02 -14.72 23.78
N THR A 10 0.39 -14.58 25.04
CA THR A 10 -0.41 -13.93 26.10
C THR A 10 -0.91 -12.54 25.68
N ARG A 11 -0.04 -11.71 25.09
CA ARG A 11 -0.38 -10.38 24.60
C ARG A 11 -1.43 -10.38 23.48
N GLU A 12 -1.32 -11.32 22.55
CA GLU A 12 -2.27 -11.48 21.45
C GLU A 12 -3.64 -11.94 21.99
N ARG A 13 -3.65 -12.91 22.90
CA ARG A 13 -4.86 -13.37 23.58
C ARG A 13 -5.56 -12.24 24.33
N ASP A 14 -4.80 -11.44 25.08
CA ASP A 14 -5.38 -10.37 25.89
C ASP A 14 -5.98 -9.27 25.00
N SER A 15 -5.31 -8.91 23.89
CA SER A 15 -5.84 -8.00 22.88
C SER A 15 -7.13 -8.51 22.23
N ILE A 16 -7.18 -9.81 21.88
CA ILE A 16 -8.39 -10.46 21.36
C ILE A 16 -9.55 -10.30 22.34
N ILE A 17 -9.34 -10.69 23.60
CA ILE A 17 -10.39 -10.68 24.62
C ILE A 17 -10.91 -9.25 24.85
N GLN A 18 -10.01 -8.26 24.89
CA GLN A 18 -10.38 -6.87 25.14
C GLN A 18 -11.22 -6.28 24.00
N SER A 19 -10.86 -6.55 22.74
CA SER A 19 -11.65 -6.15 21.58
C SER A 19 -13.03 -6.80 21.57
N LEU A 20 -13.12 -8.11 21.83
CA LEU A 20 -14.40 -8.81 21.91
C LEU A 20 -15.30 -8.27 23.03
N LYS A 21 -14.74 -7.97 24.21
CA LYS A 21 -15.48 -7.35 25.32
C LYS A 21 -16.06 -5.98 24.96
N ALA A 22 -15.36 -5.21 24.12
CA ALA A 22 -15.81 -3.91 23.64
C ALA A 22 -16.75 -3.99 22.43
N GLY A 23 -17.11 -5.20 21.97
CA GLY A 23 -17.96 -5.38 20.78
C GLY A 23 -17.27 -4.99 19.47
N VAL A 24 -15.94 -4.90 19.46
CA VAL A 24 -15.15 -4.51 18.29
C VAL A 24 -14.32 -5.67 17.76
N VAL A 25 -14.00 -5.62 16.47
CA VAL A 25 -13.16 -6.62 15.80
C VAL A 25 -11.72 -6.54 16.32
N PRO A 26 -11.13 -7.64 16.80
CA PRO A 26 -9.72 -7.65 17.21
C PRO A 26 -8.77 -7.33 16.05
N ARG A 27 -7.85 -6.39 16.28
CA ARG A 27 -6.81 -6.00 15.31
C ARG A 27 -5.68 -7.03 15.21
N THR A 28 -5.45 -7.80 16.26
CA THR A 28 -4.48 -8.90 16.30
C THR A 28 -5.19 -10.20 16.64
N GLY A 29 -4.67 -11.32 16.15
CA GLY A 29 -5.22 -12.64 16.45
C GLY A 29 -6.58 -12.94 15.82
N ILE A 30 -6.98 -12.15 14.81
CA ILE A 30 -8.26 -12.29 14.09
C ILE A 30 -8.44 -13.70 13.50
N GLN A 31 -7.33 -14.35 13.10
CA GLN A 31 -7.28 -15.69 12.57
C GLN A 31 -7.73 -16.77 13.57
N HIS A 32 -7.72 -16.49 14.88
CA HIS A 32 -8.13 -17.44 15.92
C HIS A 32 -9.64 -17.47 16.15
N ILE A 33 -10.37 -16.46 15.69
CA ILE A 33 -11.79 -16.23 16.00
C ILE A 33 -12.66 -16.42 14.77
N GLN A 34 -12.06 -16.45 13.57
CA GLN A 34 -12.81 -16.66 12.35
C GLN A 34 -13.47 -18.05 12.36
N VAL A 35 -14.79 -18.08 12.42
CA VAL A 35 -15.61 -19.28 12.27
C VAL A 35 -16.30 -19.24 10.91
N GLY A 36 -16.20 -20.33 10.15
CA GLY A 36 -16.69 -20.39 8.76
C GLY A 36 -15.76 -19.69 7.76
N ARG A 37 -16.12 -19.75 6.47
CA ARG A 37 -15.39 -19.16 5.32
C ARG A 37 -14.08 -19.82 4.91
N ALA A 38 -13.90 -21.11 5.22
CA ALA A 38 -12.68 -21.84 4.86
C ALA A 38 -12.40 -21.82 3.35
N ASN A 39 -13.44 -21.85 2.52
CA ASN A 39 -13.30 -21.84 1.06
C ASN A 39 -12.86 -20.46 0.55
N GLU A 40 -13.41 -19.39 1.08
CA GLU A 40 -13.08 -18.01 0.74
C GLU A 40 -11.64 -17.68 1.18
N ILE A 41 -11.25 -18.09 2.39
CA ILE A 41 -9.86 -17.96 2.86
C ILE A 41 -8.92 -18.72 1.92
N LYS A 42 -9.24 -19.96 1.56
CA LYS A 42 -8.43 -20.77 0.64
C LYS A 42 -8.30 -20.09 -0.74
N ALA A 43 -9.35 -19.45 -1.23
CA ALA A 43 -9.30 -18.69 -2.48
C ALA A 43 -8.36 -17.47 -2.35
N ILE A 44 -8.47 -16.71 -1.26
CA ILE A 44 -7.60 -15.57 -0.98
C ILE A 44 -6.13 -15.97 -0.89
N TYR A 45 -5.82 -17.08 -0.21
CA TYR A 45 -4.44 -17.58 -0.17
C TYR A 45 -3.85 -17.81 -1.56
N LYS A 46 -4.64 -18.40 -2.48
CA LYS A 46 -4.20 -18.62 -3.86
C LYS A 46 -3.92 -17.31 -4.59
N ASP A 47 -4.69 -16.26 -4.36
CA ASP A 47 -4.43 -14.96 -5.00
C ASP A 47 -3.22 -14.26 -4.40
N ILE A 48 -3.06 -14.31 -3.07
CA ILE A 48 -1.90 -13.73 -2.41
C ILE A 48 -0.62 -14.44 -2.89
N ASP A 49 -0.64 -15.77 -2.99
CA ASP A 49 0.48 -16.53 -3.54
C ASP A 49 0.73 -16.18 -5.03
N ARG A 50 -0.32 -15.97 -5.83
CA ARG A 50 -0.19 -15.49 -7.21
C ARG A 50 0.45 -14.09 -7.27
N ILE A 51 0.03 -13.17 -6.40
CA ILE A 51 0.59 -11.82 -6.32
C ILE A 51 2.07 -11.87 -5.93
N ALA A 52 2.41 -12.71 -4.94
CA ALA A 52 3.80 -12.93 -4.52
C ALA A 52 4.70 -13.44 -5.67
N GLN A 53 4.13 -14.23 -6.58
CA GLN A 53 4.83 -14.73 -7.76
C GLN A 53 4.89 -13.71 -8.92
N GLY A 54 4.40 -12.48 -8.73
CA GLY A 54 4.40 -11.43 -9.75
C GLY A 54 3.18 -11.40 -10.65
N GLY A 55 2.17 -12.23 -10.37
CA GLY A 55 0.87 -12.15 -11.04
C GLY A 55 -0.02 -11.04 -10.46
N SER A 56 -1.21 -10.90 -11.04
CA SER A 56 -2.25 -10.00 -10.54
C SER A 56 -3.53 -10.77 -10.24
N ALA A 57 -4.35 -10.20 -9.35
CA ALA A 57 -5.66 -10.73 -9.02
C ALA A 57 -6.62 -9.58 -8.69
N PHE A 58 -7.90 -9.79 -8.97
CA PHE A 58 -8.97 -8.86 -8.62
C PHE A 58 -10.14 -9.66 -8.06
N ARG A 59 -10.75 -9.16 -6.98
CA ARG A 59 -11.92 -9.79 -6.35
C ARG A 59 -12.92 -8.75 -5.89
N LEU A 60 -14.19 -9.13 -5.98
CA LEU A 60 -15.31 -8.46 -5.35
C LEU A 60 -15.88 -9.36 -4.27
N ILE A 61 -16.09 -8.80 -3.08
CA ILE A 61 -16.68 -9.52 -1.94
C ILE A 61 -18.07 -8.94 -1.72
N ILE A 62 -19.07 -9.73 -2.09
CA ILE A 62 -20.48 -9.33 -2.09
C ILE A 62 -21.21 -10.10 -1.00
N GLY A 63 -22.11 -9.41 -0.30
CA GLY A 63 -22.93 -10.00 0.75
C GLY A 63 -23.77 -8.94 1.45
N GLU A 64 -24.74 -9.37 2.23
CA GLU A 64 -25.67 -8.50 2.94
C GLU A 64 -24.98 -7.58 3.97
N TYR A 65 -25.65 -6.50 4.37
CA TYR A 65 -25.18 -5.67 5.47
C TYR A 65 -25.06 -6.51 6.76
N GLY A 66 -24.02 -6.25 7.56
CA GLY A 66 -23.77 -7.03 8.78
C GLY A 66 -23.18 -8.44 8.55
N SER A 67 -23.05 -8.92 7.30
CA SER A 67 -22.43 -10.23 7.02
C SER A 67 -20.93 -10.32 7.34
N GLY A 68 -20.29 -9.30 7.91
CA GLY A 68 -18.86 -9.34 8.25
C GLY A 68 -17.92 -9.21 7.06
N LYS A 69 -18.27 -8.40 6.05
CA LYS A 69 -17.40 -8.09 4.90
C LYS A 69 -16.14 -7.33 5.33
N THR A 70 -16.33 -6.22 6.06
CA THR A 70 -15.22 -5.42 6.62
C THR A 70 -14.31 -6.26 7.52
N PHE A 71 -14.89 -7.11 8.36
CA PHE A 71 -14.11 -8.08 9.16
C PHE A 71 -13.25 -8.97 8.26
N PHE A 72 -13.84 -9.52 7.19
CA PHE A 72 -13.13 -10.39 6.28
C PHE A 72 -12.04 -9.67 5.45
N LEU A 73 -12.27 -8.42 5.04
CA LEU A 73 -11.24 -7.58 4.43
C LEU A 73 -10.04 -7.37 5.36
N ASN A 74 -10.28 -7.18 6.67
CA ASN A 74 -9.23 -7.09 7.67
C ASN A 74 -8.45 -8.40 7.84
N VAL A 75 -9.13 -9.55 7.79
CA VAL A 75 -8.47 -10.87 7.76
C VAL A 75 -7.56 -10.99 6.53
N ILE A 76 -8.06 -10.66 5.34
CA ILE A 76 -7.30 -10.73 4.09
C ILE A 76 -6.03 -9.86 4.18
N ARG A 77 -6.18 -8.62 4.69
CA ARG A 77 -5.05 -7.72 4.94
C ARG A 77 -4.03 -8.35 5.88
N SER A 78 -4.46 -8.92 7.00
CA SER A 78 -3.56 -9.58 7.95
C SER A 78 -2.77 -10.74 7.31
N ILE A 79 -3.43 -11.59 6.52
CA ILE A 79 -2.78 -12.69 5.79
C ILE A 79 -1.74 -12.15 4.79
N ALA A 80 -2.08 -11.09 4.06
CA ALA A 80 -1.16 -10.48 3.10
C ALA A 80 0.11 -9.93 3.76
N LEU A 81 -0.02 -9.26 4.92
CA LEU A 81 1.12 -8.77 5.69
C LEU A 81 2.02 -9.92 6.18
N GLU A 82 1.43 -11.02 6.66
CA GLU A 82 2.20 -12.22 7.06
C GLU A 82 2.96 -12.84 5.88
N LYS A 83 2.36 -12.78 4.69
CA LYS A 83 2.98 -13.19 3.41
C LYS A 83 3.94 -12.15 2.83
N ARG A 84 4.34 -11.13 3.61
CA ARG A 84 5.30 -10.09 3.22
C ARG A 84 4.85 -9.20 2.05
N LEU A 85 3.55 -9.14 1.77
CA LEU A 85 2.99 -8.10 0.91
C LEU A 85 2.86 -6.79 1.71
N VAL A 86 2.84 -5.69 0.98
CA VAL A 86 2.36 -4.39 1.48
C VAL A 86 0.86 -4.33 1.25
N ALA A 87 0.11 -3.83 2.23
CA ALA A 87 -1.32 -3.64 2.11
C ALA A 87 -1.68 -2.15 2.24
N VAL A 88 -2.55 -1.66 1.37
CA VAL A 88 -3.17 -0.33 1.47
C VAL A 88 -4.67 -0.50 1.56
N ASN A 89 -5.34 0.32 2.36
CA ASN A 89 -6.79 0.25 2.52
C ASN A 89 -7.45 1.62 2.64
N ALA A 90 -8.66 1.75 2.10
CA ALA A 90 -9.47 2.95 2.23
C ALA A 90 -10.95 2.65 2.03
N ASP A 91 -11.80 3.42 2.70
CA ASP A 91 -13.24 3.38 2.49
C ASP A 91 -13.59 4.34 1.35
N LEU A 92 -14.40 3.86 0.41
CA LEU A 92 -14.98 4.69 -0.63
C LEU A 92 -16.04 5.61 -0.04
N SER A 93 -16.06 6.85 -0.51
CA SER A 93 -16.97 7.89 -0.02
C SER A 93 -17.25 8.91 -1.14
N PRO A 94 -18.21 9.83 -0.97
CA PRO A 94 -18.44 10.88 -1.96
C PRO A 94 -17.20 11.73 -2.28
N ASP A 95 -16.24 11.86 -1.36
CA ASP A 95 -14.97 12.57 -1.52
C ASP A 95 -13.78 11.67 -1.91
N ARG A 96 -13.95 10.34 -1.94
CA ARG A 96 -12.92 9.34 -2.30
C ARG A 96 -13.49 8.30 -3.26
N ARG A 97 -13.18 8.44 -4.55
CA ARG A 97 -13.77 7.63 -5.64
C ARG A 97 -12.69 7.13 -6.58
N ILE A 98 -12.90 5.98 -7.22
CA ILE A 98 -11.90 5.40 -8.15
C ILE A 98 -11.78 6.22 -9.44
N HIS A 99 -12.88 6.87 -9.87
CA HIS A 99 -12.93 7.71 -11.06
C HIS A 99 -13.64 9.03 -10.75
N ALA A 100 -12.95 10.14 -10.98
CA ALA A 100 -13.47 11.48 -10.76
C ALA A 100 -12.64 12.52 -11.55
N SER A 101 -13.02 13.80 -11.44
CA SER A 101 -12.33 14.93 -12.08
C SER A 101 -12.06 16.12 -11.15
N ALA A 102 -12.50 16.06 -9.89
CA ALA A 102 -12.44 17.16 -8.94
C ALA A 102 -11.61 16.84 -7.67
N GLY A 103 -10.63 15.94 -7.80
CA GLY A 103 -9.66 15.57 -6.77
C GLY A 103 -10.05 14.33 -5.95
N GLN A 104 -11.21 13.71 -6.19
CA GLN A 104 -11.68 12.60 -5.36
C GLN A 104 -10.86 11.32 -5.55
N ALA A 105 -10.34 11.06 -6.75
CA ALA A 105 -9.50 9.90 -7.00
C ALA A 105 -8.10 10.11 -6.43
N ARG A 106 -7.58 11.34 -6.51
CA ARG A 106 -6.37 11.73 -5.79
C ARG A 106 -6.54 11.58 -4.27
N ASN A 107 -7.65 12.03 -3.70
CA ASN A 107 -7.93 11.90 -2.27
C ASN A 107 -8.00 10.43 -1.84
N LEU A 108 -8.62 9.57 -2.66
CA LEU A 108 -8.62 8.13 -2.42
C LEU A 108 -7.19 7.56 -2.42
N TYR A 109 -6.37 7.93 -3.40
CA TYR A 109 -4.98 7.50 -3.46
C TYR A 109 -4.19 7.97 -2.23
N SER A 110 -4.37 9.22 -1.82
CA SER A 110 -3.71 9.79 -0.65
C SER A 110 -4.06 9.02 0.63
N GLU A 111 -5.35 8.70 0.81
CA GLU A 111 -5.81 7.89 1.95
C GLU A 111 -5.24 6.46 1.90
N LEU A 112 -5.16 5.84 0.72
CA LEU A 112 -4.49 4.54 0.55
C LEU A 112 -3.02 4.59 0.97
N MET A 113 -2.29 5.62 0.56
CA MET A 113 -0.87 5.77 0.89
C MET A 113 -0.63 6.06 2.38
N ARG A 114 -1.52 6.84 3.00
CA ARG A 114 -1.53 7.08 4.45
C ARG A 114 -1.74 5.78 5.22
N ASN A 115 -2.68 4.95 4.77
CA ASN A 115 -3.01 3.67 5.39
C ASN A 115 -2.09 2.52 4.97
N MET A 116 -1.01 2.79 4.21
CA MET A 116 -0.05 1.78 3.81
C MET A 116 0.55 1.08 5.04
N ALA A 117 0.47 -0.24 5.05
CA ALA A 117 0.92 -1.09 6.12
C ALA A 117 1.87 -2.17 5.62
N THR A 118 2.83 -2.52 6.48
CA THR A 118 3.75 -3.65 6.31
C THR A 118 3.64 -4.57 7.53
N ARG A 119 4.25 -5.75 7.47
CA ARG A 119 4.29 -6.67 8.63
C ARG A 119 4.89 -6.02 9.88
N THR A 120 5.89 -5.15 9.71
CA THR A 120 6.57 -4.46 10.82
C THR A 120 5.86 -3.18 11.28
N ARG A 121 5.00 -2.61 10.43
CA ARG A 121 4.15 -1.45 10.74
C ARG A 121 2.70 -1.72 10.31
N PRO A 122 1.96 -2.57 11.04
CA PRO A 122 0.61 -2.98 10.64
C PRO A 122 -0.43 -1.86 10.77
N GLU A 123 -0.18 -0.84 11.60
CA GLU A 123 -1.12 0.25 11.90
C GLU A 123 -1.21 1.35 10.82
N GLY A 124 -0.35 1.31 9.79
CA GLY A 124 -0.33 2.31 8.70
C GLY A 124 0.95 3.15 8.63
N ASN A 125 0.96 4.19 7.79
CA ASN A 125 2.06 5.13 7.57
C ASN A 125 3.41 4.48 7.21
N ALA A 126 3.39 3.34 6.52
CA ALA A 126 4.59 2.60 6.16
C ALA A 126 5.30 3.12 4.90
N LEU A 127 4.70 4.06 4.15
CA LEU A 127 5.26 4.55 2.87
C LEU A 127 6.72 5.01 2.99
N THR A 128 7.04 5.85 3.98
CA THR A 128 8.41 6.33 4.18
C THR A 128 9.37 5.16 4.41
N ALA A 129 9.00 4.18 5.23
CA ALA A 129 9.83 3.01 5.48
C ALA A 129 10.00 2.11 4.25
N VAL A 130 9.01 2.07 3.34
CA VAL A 130 9.13 1.35 2.07
C VAL A 130 10.14 2.04 1.16
N VAL A 131 10.09 3.37 1.05
CA VAL A 131 11.03 4.17 0.25
C VAL A 131 12.44 4.09 0.83
N GLU A 132 12.60 4.27 2.14
CA GLU A 132 13.88 4.10 2.85
C GLU A 132 14.48 2.72 2.59
N ARG A 133 13.68 1.66 2.69
CA ARG A 133 14.14 0.30 2.43
C ARG A 133 14.61 0.12 0.98
N PHE A 134 13.91 0.69 0.01
CA PHE A 134 14.34 0.66 -1.39
C PHE A 134 15.71 1.33 -1.56
N VAL A 135 15.86 2.55 -1.04
CA VAL A 135 17.12 3.32 -1.15
C VAL A 135 18.28 2.61 -0.46
N ASN A 136 18.09 2.15 0.78
CA ASN A 136 19.12 1.43 1.53
C ASN A 136 19.54 0.15 0.82
N SER A 137 18.59 -0.58 0.22
CA SER A 137 18.92 -1.78 -0.55
C SER A 137 19.70 -1.49 -1.84
N ALA A 138 19.57 -0.29 -2.42
CA ALA A 138 20.39 0.14 -3.54
C ALA A 138 21.79 0.57 -3.06
N GLN A 139 21.88 1.21 -1.90
CA GLN A 139 23.16 1.56 -1.28
C GLN A 139 23.98 0.32 -0.91
N GLU A 140 23.37 -0.68 -0.27
CA GLU A 140 24.03 -1.95 0.07
C GLU A 140 24.54 -2.71 -1.17
N GLU A 141 23.88 -2.57 -2.31
CA GLU A 141 24.31 -3.17 -3.58
C GLU A 141 25.44 -2.37 -4.22
N ALA A 142 25.39 -1.03 -4.16
CA ALA A 142 26.46 -0.16 -4.63
C ALA A 142 27.77 -0.46 -3.91
N GLU A 143 27.72 -0.62 -2.58
CA GLU A 143 28.89 -0.97 -1.76
C GLU A 143 29.51 -2.32 -2.15
N LYS A 144 28.69 -3.30 -2.59
CA LYS A 144 29.17 -4.63 -3.01
C LYS A 144 29.74 -4.63 -4.43
N THR A 145 29.17 -3.82 -5.32
CA THR A 145 29.49 -3.83 -6.76
C THR A 145 30.49 -2.74 -7.15
N GLY A 146 30.73 -1.75 -6.29
CA GLY A 146 31.52 -0.56 -6.60
C GLY A 146 30.80 0.42 -7.55
N ALA A 147 29.52 0.19 -7.86
CA ALA A 147 28.71 1.09 -8.66
C ALA A 147 28.28 2.32 -7.84
N SER A 148 27.81 3.37 -8.51
CA SER A 148 27.19 4.51 -7.81
C SER A 148 25.76 4.15 -7.36
N VAL A 149 25.34 4.63 -6.19
CA VAL A 149 23.96 4.43 -5.72
C VAL A 149 22.96 5.01 -6.71
N SER A 150 23.24 6.21 -7.22
CA SER A 150 22.42 6.90 -8.21
C SER A 150 22.24 6.08 -9.49
N SER A 151 23.29 5.42 -10.01
CA SER A 151 23.17 4.56 -11.19
C SER A 151 22.28 3.35 -10.91
N LEU A 152 22.43 2.68 -9.76
CA LEU A 152 21.58 1.54 -9.41
C LEU A 152 20.11 1.92 -9.21
N ILE A 153 19.86 3.08 -8.57
CA ILE A 153 18.51 3.62 -8.44
C ILE A 153 17.92 3.86 -9.83
N ASN A 154 18.64 4.53 -10.72
CA ASN A 154 18.18 4.79 -12.09
C ASN A 154 17.92 3.49 -12.86
N ASP A 155 18.80 2.50 -12.73
CA ASP A 155 18.66 1.21 -13.40
C ASP A 155 17.42 0.45 -12.90
N ARG A 156 17.18 0.42 -11.58
CA ARG A 156 15.96 -0.19 -11.01
C ARG A 156 14.69 0.56 -11.44
N LEU A 157 14.77 1.88 -11.54
CA LEU A 157 13.67 2.76 -11.94
C LEU A 157 13.46 2.85 -13.46
N SER A 158 14.38 2.33 -14.28
CA SER A 158 14.26 2.32 -15.74
C SER A 158 12.98 1.58 -16.18
N SER A 159 12.72 0.43 -15.57
CA SER A 159 11.50 -0.37 -15.78
C SER A 159 10.21 0.38 -15.43
N LEU A 160 10.26 1.32 -14.47
CA LEU A 160 9.12 2.16 -14.13
C LEU A 160 8.86 3.23 -15.19
N SER A 161 9.89 3.73 -15.87
CA SER A 161 9.79 4.79 -16.87
C SER A 161 9.01 4.37 -18.13
N GLU A 162 8.89 3.06 -18.39
CA GLU A 162 8.03 2.51 -19.45
C GLU A 162 6.53 2.68 -19.14
N HIS A 163 6.17 2.96 -17.90
CA HIS A 163 4.79 3.15 -17.47
C HIS A 163 4.36 4.62 -17.46
N VAL A 164 3.06 4.85 -17.65
CA VAL A 164 2.46 6.20 -17.59
C VAL A 164 2.72 6.85 -16.23
N GLY A 165 3.44 7.98 -16.23
CA GLY A 165 3.83 8.70 -15.02
C GLY A 165 5.13 8.21 -14.37
N GLY A 166 5.78 7.20 -14.96
CA GLY A 166 7.00 6.58 -14.44
C GLY A 166 8.19 7.52 -14.33
N PHE A 167 8.38 8.41 -15.32
CA PHE A 167 9.49 9.37 -15.31
C PHE A 167 9.44 10.35 -14.13
N ASP A 168 8.25 10.92 -13.85
CA ASP A 168 8.08 11.80 -12.68
C ASP A 168 8.23 11.00 -11.37
N PHE A 169 7.71 9.77 -11.33
CA PHE A 169 7.86 8.88 -10.17
C PHE A 169 9.33 8.56 -9.90
N ALA A 170 10.13 8.27 -10.93
CA ALA A 170 11.55 7.99 -10.81
C ALA A 170 12.31 9.21 -10.26
N LYS A 171 12.06 10.40 -10.82
CA LYS A 171 12.60 11.67 -10.33
C LYS A 171 12.29 11.94 -8.87
N VAL A 172 11.10 11.55 -8.39
CA VAL A 172 10.70 11.71 -6.98
C VAL A 172 11.52 10.81 -6.07
N ILE A 173 11.79 9.57 -6.48
CA ILE A 173 12.64 8.65 -5.74
C ILE A 173 14.11 9.12 -5.75
N GLU A 174 14.60 9.61 -6.89
CA GLU A 174 15.93 10.25 -6.98
C GLU A 174 16.03 11.51 -6.11
N ALA A 175 14.96 12.32 -6.02
CA ALA A 175 14.90 13.46 -5.12
C ALA A 175 14.97 13.03 -3.66
N TYR A 176 14.26 11.95 -3.29
CA TYR A 176 14.37 11.37 -1.95
C TYR A 176 15.80 10.90 -1.65
N TRP A 177 16.46 10.21 -2.58
CA TRP A 177 17.86 9.80 -2.43
C TRP A 177 18.80 11.00 -2.26
N ARG A 178 18.70 12.02 -3.13
CA ARG A 178 19.51 13.24 -2.99
C ARG A 178 19.28 13.94 -1.67
N GLY A 179 18.04 13.95 -1.18
CA GLY A 179 17.74 14.51 0.13
C GLY A 179 18.30 13.67 1.28
N HIS A 180 18.43 12.36 1.10
CA HIS A 180 19.13 11.50 2.05
C HIS A 180 20.65 11.72 2.03
N GLU A 181 21.26 11.80 0.85
CA GLU A 181 22.71 12.00 0.70
C GLU A 181 23.19 13.36 1.21
N ASN A 182 22.36 14.40 1.08
CA ASN A 182 22.72 15.77 1.46
C ASN A 182 22.09 16.24 2.78
N ASP A 183 21.50 15.32 3.57
CA ASP A 183 20.76 15.65 4.81
C ASP A 183 19.67 16.72 4.63
N ASP A 184 19.06 16.80 3.43
CA ASP A 184 17.96 17.71 3.11
C ASP A 184 16.60 17.06 3.44
N ASP A 185 16.16 17.32 4.67
CA ASP A 185 14.86 16.86 5.18
C ASP A 185 13.66 17.45 4.42
N GLU A 186 13.78 18.65 3.88
CA GLU A 186 12.72 19.28 3.10
C GLU A 186 12.51 18.54 1.77
N LEU A 187 13.59 18.19 1.08
CA LEU A 187 13.54 17.44 -0.17
C LEU A 187 12.98 16.03 0.04
N LYS A 188 13.41 15.33 1.09
CA LYS A 188 12.84 14.03 1.49
C LYS A 188 11.34 14.14 1.78
N SER A 189 10.94 15.14 2.57
CA SER A 189 9.54 15.37 2.92
C SER A 189 8.69 15.66 1.68
N ASN A 190 9.17 16.51 0.78
CA ASN A 190 8.49 16.83 -0.48
C ASN A 190 8.35 15.59 -1.37
N ALA A 191 9.36 14.71 -1.44
CA ALA A 191 9.26 13.47 -2.21
C ALA A 191 8.18 12.54 -1.65
N ILE A 192 8.14 12.36 -0.32
CA ILE A 192 7.07 11.57 0.32
C ILE A 192 5.69 12.21 0.12
N ARG A 193 5.60 13.55 0.22
CA ARG A 193 4.36 14.30 -0.06
C ARG A 193 3.85 14.05 -1.48
N TRP A 194 4.75 13.98 -2.47
CA TRP A 194 4.38 13.64 -3.84
C TRP A 194 3.89 12.20 -3.96
N LEU A 195 4.59 11.26 -3.34
CA LEU A 195 4.18 9.84 -3.31
C LEU A 195 2.86 9.60 -2.57
N ARG A 196 2.45 10.51 -1.67
CA ARG A 196 1.12 10.54 -1.02
C ARG A 196 0.06 11.29 -1.82
N ALA A 197 0.38 11.81 -3.01
CA ALA A 197 -0.52 12.62 -3.82
C ALA A 197 -1.05 13.88 -3.11
N GLU A 198 -0.24 14.51 -2.26
CA GLU A 198 -0.61 15.69 -1.45
C GLU A 198 -0.27 17.02 -2.14
N PHE A 199 0.11 16.98 -3.42
CA PHE A 199 0.21 18.17 -4.27
C PHE A 199 -1.10 18.42 -5.01
N SER A 200 -1.44 19.70 -5.18
CA SER A 200 -2.64 20.15 -5.89
C SER A 200 -2.39 20.94 -7.16
N THR A 201 -1.16 21.43 -7.35
CA THR A 201 -0.80 22.18 -8.55
C THR A 201 0.50 21.64 -9.13
N LYS A 202 0.61 21.72 -10.46
CA LYS A 202 1.86 21.38 -11.17
C LYS A 202 3.01 22.33 -10.78
N THR A 203 2.68 23.59 -10.51
CA THR A 203 3.64 24.62 -10.13
C THR A 203 4.33 24.28 -8.81
N ASP A 204 3.57 23.90 -7.79
CA ASP A 204 4.13 23.56 -6.48
C ASP A 204 4.98 22.29 -6.55
N ALA A 205 4.49 21.25 -7.24
CA ALA A 205 5.23 20.02 -7.43
C ALA A 205 6.56 20.26 -8.19
N ARG A 206 6.52 21.08 -9.24
CA ARG A 206 7.72 21.45 -10.00
C ARG A 206 8.70 22.26 -9.16
N LYS A 207 8.22 23.22 -8.37
CA LYS A 207 9.06 24.05 -7.50
C LYS A 207 9.76 23.19 -6.44
N ALA A 208 9.05 22.21 -5.87
CA ALA A 208 9.56 21.36 -4.80
C ALA A 208 10.52 20.26 -5.31
N LEU A 209 10.26 19.67 -6.49
CA LEU A 209 10.92 18.43 -6.92
C LEU A 209 11.43 18.43 -8.37
N GLY A 210 11.15 19.47 -9.17
CA GLY A 210 11.55 19.52 -10.58
C GLY A 210 10.79 18.54 -11.50
N VAL A 211 9.62 18.08 -11.08
CA VAL A 211 8.76 17.15 -11.83
C VAL A 211 7.83 17.86 -12.84
N GLY A 212 7.36 17.11 -13.85
CA GLY A 212 6.43 17.58 -14.86
C GLY A 212 4.98 17.67 -14.38
N GLY A 213 4.58 16.78 -13.47
CA GLY A 213 3.26 16.73 -12.87
C GLY A 213 3.22 16.14 -11.46
N PHE A 214 2.01 15.77 -11.03
CA PHE A 214 1.73 15.14 -9.74
C PHE A 214 0.67 14.07 -9.92
N ILE A 215 0.51 13.20 -8.92
CA ILE A 215 -0.54 12.18 -8.91
C ILE A 215 -1.90 12.88 -8.84
N SER A 216 -2.71 12.72 -9.88
CA SER A 216 -4.01 13.37 -10.05
C SER A 216 -5.11 12.34 -10.25
N ASP A 217 -6.34 12.79 -10.42
CA ASP A 217 -7.47 11.88 -10.63
C ASP A 217 -7.32 10.96 -11.85
N THR A 218 -6.67 11.44 -12.91
CA THR A 218 -6.49 10.66 -14.15
C THR A 218 -5.35 9.64 -14.05
N SER A 219 -4.45 9.79 -13.08
CA SER A 219 -3.30 8.89 -12.88
C SER A 219 -3.46 7.92 -11.72
N PHE A 220 -4.65 7.82 -11.11
CA PHE A 220 -4.91 6.94 -9.96
C PHE A 220 -4.40 5.50 -10.18
N TYR A 221 -4.87 4.84 -11.24
CA TYR A 221 -4.54 3.43 -11.50
C TYR A 221 -3.10 3.24 -11.93
N SER A 222 -2.54 4.14 -12.76
CA SER A 222 -1.14 4.07 -13.15
C SER A 222 -0.21 4.27 -11.95
N SER A 223 -0.57 5.16 -11.03
CA SER A 223 0.19 5.40 -9.79
C SER A 223 0.19 4.18 -8.87
N LEU A 224 -0.92 3.44 -8.77
CA LEU A 224 -0.95 2.17 -8.03
C LEU A 224 -0.03 1.10 -8.66
N LYS A 225 0.08 1.06 -9.99
CA LYS A 225 1.02 0.16 -10.67
C LYS A 225 2.47 0.53 -10.36
N LEU A 226 2.82 1.81 -10.44
CA LEU A 226 4.16 2.30 -10.10
C LEU A 226 4.49 1.98 -8.64
N MET A 227 3.54 2.20 -7.73
CA MET A 227 3.70 1.82 -6.33
C MET A 227 3.89 0.32 -6.13
N SER A 228 3.15 -0.54 -6.87
CA SER A 228 3.35 -1.99 -6.78
C SER A 228 4.73 -2.45 -7.24
N LEU A 229 5.28 -1.77 -8.26
CA LEU A 229 6.64 -2.03 -8.74
C LEU A 229 7.67 -1.57 -7.71
N LEU A 230 7.52 -0.35 -7.16
CA LEU A 230 8.40 0.15 -6.10
C LEU A 230 8.43 -0.80 -4.89
N VAL A 231 7.26 -1.25 -4.44
CA VAL A 231 7.14 -2.20 -3.31
C VAL A 231 7.91 -3.49 -3.58
N ARG A 232 7.85 -4.02 -4.81
CA ARG A 232 8.62 -5.21 -5.21
C ARG A 232 10.12 -4.92 -5.21
N GLN A 233 10.54 -3.80 -5.79
CA GLN A 233 11.93 -3.35 -5.81
C GLN A 233 12.48 -3.07 -4.40
N ALA A 234 11.63 -2.69 -3.44
CA ALA A 234 11.97 -2.54 -2.02
C ALA A 234 12.09 -3.89 -1.27
N GLY A 235 11.93 -5.02 -1.95
CA GLY A 235 12.06 -6.37 -1.38
C GLY A 235 10.82 -6.85 -0.62
N TYR A 236 9.63 -6.40 -1.01
CA TYR A 236 8.36 -7.01 -0.59
C TYR A 236 7.78 -7.88 -1.70
N GLU A 237 6.86 -8.78 -1.35
CA GLU A 237 6.36 -9.78 -2.31
C GLU A 237 5.30 -9.21 -3.25
N GLY A 238 4.67 -8.07 -2.93
CA GLY A 238 3.68 -7.41 -3.78
C GLY A 238 2.82 -6.41 -3.03
N LEU A 239 1.82 -5.85 -3.72
CA LEU A 239 0.88 -4.86 -3.18
C LEU A 239 -0.55 -5.43 -3.18
N LEU A 240 -1.22 -5.38 -2.03
CA LEU A 240 -2.65 -5.63 -1.89
C LEU A 240 -3.38 -4.30 -1.70
N VAL A 241 -4.38 -4.02 -2.54
CA VAL A 241 -5.27 -2.85 -2.40
C VAL A 241 -6.64 -3.32 -1.89
N VAL A 242 -7.08 -2.77 -0.77
CA VAL A 242 -8.36 -3.09 -0.13
C VAL A 242 -9.26 -1.87 -0.14
N LEU A 243 -10.38 -1.96 -0.86
CA LEU A 243 -11.40 -0.90 -0.88
C LEU A 243 -12.66 -1.42 -0.19
N ASP A 244 -13.11 -0.72 0.85
CA ASP A 244 -14.38 -1.00 1.52
C ASP A 244 -15.45 0.05 1.15
N GLU A 245 -16.68 -0.18 1.59
CA GLU A 245 -17.80 0.74 1.42
C GLU A 245 -18.14 1.04 -0.05
N MET A 246 -17.99 0.02 -0.92
CA MET A 246 -18.36 0.10 -2.35
C MET A 246 -19.82 0.52 -2.58
N VAL A 247 -20.70 0.36 -1.58
CA VAL A 247 -22.09 0.86 -1.64
C VAL A 247 -22.16 2.37 -1.89
N ASN A 248 -21.14 3.13 -1.49
CA ASN A 248 -21.09 4.57 -1.74
C ASN A 248 -20.95 4.91 -3.23
N LEU A 249 -20.64 3.95 -4.10
CA LEU A 249 -20.72 4.13 -5.55
C LEU A 249 -22.16 4.32 -6.05
N TYR A 250 -23.18 3.85 -5.34
CA TYR A 250 -24.59 4.10 -5.71
C TYR A 250 -25.03 5.54 -5.41
N LYS A 251 -24.31 6.25 -4.54
CA LYS A 251 -24.57 7.66 -4.23
C LYS A 251 -23.94 8.61 -5.26
N LEU A 252 -23.38 8.05 -6.32
CA LEU A 252 -22.87 8.80 -7.46
C LEU A 252 -24.07 9.21 -8.31
N ASN A 253 -24.38 10.50 -8.31
CA ASN A 253 -25.29 11.05 -9.31
C ASN A 253 -24.63 10.91 -10.68
N SER A 254 -25.24 10.13 -11.56
CA SER A 254 -24.99 10.22 -12.99
C SER A 254 -25.42 11.61 -13.45
N LYS A 255 -24.46 12.48 -13.73
CA LYS A 255 -24.70 13.66 -14.57
C LYS A 255 -24.15 13.38 -15.95
#